data_AF-A0A1R4I476-F1
#
_entry.id   AF-A0A1R4I476-F1
#
_cell.length_a   1.000
_cell.length_b   1.000
_cell.length_c   1.000
_cell.angle_alpha   90.00
_cell.angle_beta   90.00
_cell.angle_gamma   90.00
#
_symmetry.space_group_name_H-M   'P 1'
#
loop_
_entity.id
_entity.type
_entity.pdbx_description
1 polymer ?
#
loop_
_entity_poly.entity_id
_entity_poly.type
_entity_poly.pdbx_seq_one_letter_code
_entity_poly.pdbx_strand_id
1 'polypeptide(L)' 'MSYGREILSRDDVMEGVAEMVDEVQVEATFPDGTKLVTVHTPIV' A
#
# COMPACT_ATOMS: atom_id res chain seq x y z
N MET A 1 4.51 5.75 -7.72
CA MET A 1 3.90 4.72 -6.86
C MET A 1 4.95 4.13 -5.91
N SER A 2 5.70 4.96 -5.18
CA SER A 2 6.72 4.50 -4.21
C SER A 2 6.35 4.89 -2.79
N TYR A 3 5.83 6.11 -2.61
CA TYR A 3 5.45 6.64 -1.30
C TYR A 3 4.50 5.74 -0.50
N GLY A 4 3.62 4.98 -1.16
CA GLY A 4 2.73 4.02 -0.48
C GLY A 4 3.46 2.95 0.33
N ARG A 5 4.75 2.67 0.03
CA ARG A 5 5.61 1.74 0.78
C ARG A 5 6.32 2.39 1.98
N GLU A 6 6.20 3.70 2.12
CA GLU A 6 6.92 4.49 3.14
C GLU A 6 5.97 4.89 4.30
N ILE A 7 4.70 4.48 4.25
CA ILE A 7 3.67 4.90 5.20
C ILE A 7 3.70 4.09 6.51
N LEU A 8 3.90 2.77 6.40
CA LEU A 8 3.96 1.87 7.54
C LEU A 8 5.23 1.03 7.47
N SER A 9 5.92 0.97 8.59
CA SER A 9 7.00 0.02 8.82
C SER A 9 6.49 -1.24 9.51
N ARG A 10 7.33 -2.28 9.56
CA ARG A 10 7.07 -3.51 10.33
C ARG A 10 6.81 -3.25 11.82
N ASP A 11 7.36 -2.17 12.37
CA ASP A 11 7.20 -1.81 13.78
C ASP A 11 5.82 -1.17 14.07
N ASP A 12 5.10 -0.70 13.04
CA ASP A 12 3.80 -0.04 13.17
C ASP A 12 2.61 -1.03 13.16
N VAL A 13 2.88 -2.33 12.96
CA VAL A 13 1.87 -3.36 12.78
C VAL A 13 2.10 -4.55 13.71
N MET A 14 1.07 -5.37 13.88
CA MET A 14 1.20 -6.61 14.66
C MET A 14 2.09 -7.63 13.93
N GLU A 15 2.74 -8.52 14.69
CA GLU A 15 3.57 -9.59 14.13
C GLU A 15 2.81 -10.40 13.06
N GLY A 16 3.45 -10.67 11.93
CA GLY A 16 2.87 -11.41 10.81
C GLY A 16 2.02 -10.57 9.86
N VAL A 17 1.64 -9.33 10.21
CA VAL A 17 0.80 -8.49 9.33
C VAL A 17 1.53 -8.08 8.04
N ALA A 18 2.83 -7.77 8.13
CA ALA A 18 3.61 -7.40 6.95
C ALA A 18 3.68 -8.54 5.92
N GLU A 19 3.70 -9.79 6.37
CA GLU A 19 3.70 -11.00 5.54
C GLU A 19 2.32 -11.35 4.98
N MET A 20 1.23 -10.93 5.63
CA MET A 20 -0.13 -11.19 5.17
C MET A 20 -0.58 -10.26 4.03
N VAL A 21 0.08 -9.12 3.85
CA VAL A 21 -0.33 -8.07 2.91
C VAL A 21 0.69 -7.94 1.78
N ASP A 22 0.53 -8.76 0.74
CA ASP A 22 1.40 -8.72 -0.44
C ASP A 22 1.17 -7.48 -1.30
N GLU A 23 -0.07 -7.00 -1.38
CA GLU A 23 -0.41 -5.78 -2.08
C GLU A 23 -1.67 -5.10 -1.51
N VAL A 24 -1.75 -3.79 -1.73
CA VAL A 24 -2.95 -2.99 -1.47
C VAL A 24 -3.41 -2.37 -2.78
N GLN A 25 -4.69 -2.54 -3.08
CA GLN A 25 -5.34 -1.97 -4.26
C GLN A 25 -6.43 -0.99 -3.84
N VAL A 26 -6.46 0.18 -4.49
CA VAL A 26 -7.48 1.21 -4.22
C VAL A 26 -7.82 1.96 -5.50
N GLU A 27 -9.10 2.23 -5.72
CA GLU A 27 -9.53 3.15 -6.76
C GLU A 27 -9.59 4.57 -6.20
N ALA A 28 -8.96 5.51 -6.90
CA ALA A 28 -9.00 6.93 -6.55
C ALA A 28 -9.28 7.78 -7.79
N THR A 29 -9.98 8.89 -7.59
CA THR A 29 -10.21 9.89 -8.63
C THR A 29 -9.00 10.81 -8.72
N PHE A 30 -8.35 10.81 -9.88
CA PHE A 30 -7.31 11.76 -10.26
C PHE A 30 -7.89 12.85 -11.16
N PRO A 31 -7.17 13.97 -11.39
CA PRO A 31 -7.62 15.01 -12.31
C PRO A 31 -7.94 14.52 -13.73
N ASP A 32 -7.38 13.37 -14.13
CA ASP A 32 -7.60 12.74 -15.43
C ASP A 32 -8.51 11.50 -15.40
N GLY A 33 -9.21 11.26 -14.28
CA GLY A 33 -10.20 10.21 -14.14
C GLY A 33 -9.91 9.24 -12.99
N THR A 34 -10.81 8.27 -12.82
CA THR A 34 -10.64 7.21 -11.82
C THR A 34 -9.59 6.20 -12.27
N LYS A 35 -8.68 5.86 -11.37
CA LYS A 35 -7.61 4.90 -11.62
C LYS A 35 -7.52 3.91 -10.47
N LEU A 36 -7.27 2.65 -10.81
CA LEU A 36 -6.84 1.63 -9.87
C LEU A 36 -5.36 1.84 -9.57
N VAL A 37 -5.03 2.01 -8.30
CA VAL A 37 -3.66 2.11 -7.79
C VAL A 37 -3.33 0.83 -7.05
N THR A 38 -2.22 0.20 -7.43
CA THR A 38 -1.68 -0.97 -6.76
C THR A 38 -0.36 -0.62 -6.11
N VAL A 39 -0.22 -0.95 -4.82
CA VAL A 39 1.03 -0.86 -4.06
C VAL A 39 1.43 -2.28 -3.67
N HIS A 40 2.45 -2.81 -4.34
CA HIS A 40 3.03 -4.10 -3.98
C HIS A 40 3.95 -3.94 -2.78
N THR A 41 3.93 -4.87 -1.83
CA THR A 41 4.74 -4.87 -0.59
C THR A 41 4.64 -3.52 0.15
N PRO A 42 3.46 -3.14 0.64
CA PRO A 42 3.21 -1.81 1.19
C PRO A 42 3.80 -1.57 2.58
N ILE A 43 4.28 -2.62 3.27
CA ILE A 43 4.84 -2.54 4.63
C ILE A 43 6.29 -3.05 4.59
N VAL A 44 7.24 -2.26 5.09
CA VAL A 44 8.69 -2.54 5.02
C VAL A 44 9.40 -2.58 6.37
#